data_AF-D8RYU8-F1
#
_entry.id   AF-D8RYU8-F1
#
_cell.length_a   1.000
_cell.length_b   1.000
_cell.length_c   1.000
_cell.angle_alpha   90.00
_cell.angle_beta   90.00
_cell.angle_gamma   90.00
#
_symmetry.space_group_name_H-M   'P 1'
#
loop_
_entity.id
_entity.type
_entity.pdbx_description
1 polymer ?
#
loop_
_entity_poly.entity_id
_entity_poly.type
_entity_poly.pdbx_seq_one_letter_code
_entity_poly.pdbx_strand_id
1 'polypeptide(L)' 'MATTIACASPLEGKVEESIKQAEEVCAENPASAECVVAWDEVEEVSAAASHQRDKDKGKDPLEAFCKDNPETDECRVYDN' A
#
# COMPACT_ATOMS: atom_id res chain seq x y z
N MET A 1 -11.53 -21.22 -11.61
CA MET A 1 -11.32 -19.76 -11.60
C MET A 1 -10.55 -19.45 -10.33
N ALA A 2 -9.24 -19.27 -10.43
CA ALA A 2 -8.41 -19.00 -9.26
C ALA A 2 -8.49 -17.50 -8.97
N THR A 3 -9.23 -17.13 -7.93
CA THR A 3 -9.23 -15.77 -7.41
C THR A 3 -7.87 -15.53 -6.78
N THR A 4 -6.97 -14.88 -7.51
CA THR A 4 -5.75 -14.30 -6.96
C THR A 4 -6.15 -13.12 -6.08
N ILE A 5 -6.59 -13.40 -4.85
CA ILE A 5 -6.54 -12.42 -3.76
C ILE A 5 -5.07 -12.38 -3.36
N ALA A 6 -4.30 -11.58 -4.08
CA ALA A 6 -3.01 -11.14 -3.58
C ALA A 6 -3.29 -10.23 -2.39
N CYS A 7 -3.18 -10.79 -1.18
CA CYS A 7 -3.02 -10.11 0.11
C CYS A 7 -3.63 -8.70 0.21
N ALA A 8 -4.90 -8.59 0.59
CA ALA A 8 -5.40 -7.32 1.13
C ALA A 8 -4.59 -7.02 2.41
N SER A 9 -3.75 -6.00 2.34
CA SER A 9 -2.96 -5.48 3.45
C SER A 9 -3.93 -5.04 4.56
N PRO A 10 -3.56 -5.08 5.85
CA PRO A 10 -4.42 -4.56 6.93
C PRO A 10 -4.88 -3.11 6.71
N LEU A 11 -4.11 -2.33 5.95
CA LEU A 11 -4.44 -0.97 5.54
C LEU A 11 -5.49 -0.92 4.40
N GLU A 12 -5.51 -1.88 3.48
CA GLU A 12 -6.53 -1.92 2.41
C GLU A 12 -7.92 -2.17 2.99
N GLY A 13 -8.05 -3.04 3.99
CA GLY A 13 -9.31 -3.22 4.72
C GLY A 13 -9.77 -1.94 5.45
N LYS A 14 -8.83 -1.15 5.98
CA LYS A 14 -9.12 0.14 6.61
C LYS A 14 -9.52 1.21 5.60
N VAL A 15 -8.95 1.22 4.40
CA VAL A 15 -9.39 2.11 3.31
C VAL A 15 -10.87 1.84 3.01
N GLU A 16 -11.26 0.58 2.81
CA GLU A 16 -12.65 0.22 2.55
C GLU A 16 -13.62 0.60 3.68
N GLU A 17 -13.19 0.44 4.94
CA GLU A 17 -13.98 0.87 6.11
C GLU A 17 -14.15 2.40 6.16
N SER A 18 -13.06 3.14 5.98
CA SER A 18 -13.08 4.61 5.97
C SER A 18 -13.94 5.20 4.86
N ILE A 19 -13.95 4.59 3.66
CA ILE A 19 -14.81 5.01 2.55
C ILE A 19 -16.28 4.85 2.93
N LYS A 20 -16.67 3.70 3.49
CA LYS A 20 -18.07 3.48 3.93
C LYS A 20 -18.49 4.48 5.00
N GLN A 21 -17.62 4.76 5.96
CA GLN A 21 -17.88 5.77 6.99
C GLN A 21 -18.02 7.17 6.40
N ALA A 22 -17.15 7.56 5.45
CA ALA A 22 -17.27 8.84 4.76
C ALA A 22 -18.57 8.93 3.96
N GLU A 23 -18.96 7.87 3.24
CA GLU A 23 -20.25 7.80 2.53
C GLU A 23 -21.44 7.98 3.49
N GLU A 24 -21.42 7.32 4.64
CA GLU A 24 -22.47 7.43 5.68
C GLU A 24 -22.55 8.85 6.27
N VAL A 25 -21.40 9.43 6.66
CA VAL A 25 -21.33 10.78 7.24
C VAL A 25 -21.75 11.85 6.23
N CYS A 26 -21.39 11.68 4.97
CA CYS A 26 -21.68 12.63 3.90
C CYS A 26 -23.08 12.51 3.30
N ALA A 27 -23.85 11.47 3.63
CA ALA A 27 -25.11 11.13 2.96
C ALA A 27 -26.16 12.27 3.01
N GLU A 28 -26.26 12.95 4.15
CA GLU A 28 -27.27 14.01 4.35
C GLU A 28 -26.76 15.40 3.96
N ASN A 29 -25.49 15.70 4.27
CA ASN A 29 -24.87 16.98 3.96
C ASN A 29 -23.43 16.80 3.45
N PRO A 30 -23.25 16.69 2.13
CA PRO A 30 -21.94 16.51 1.50
C PRO A 30 -20.96 17.68 1.67
N ALA A 31 -21.43 18.86 2.12
CA ALA A 31 -20.60 20.03 2.36
C ALA A 31 -20.39 20.32 3.86
N SER A 32 -20.84 19.41 4.73
CA SER A 32 -20.62 19.51 6.18
C SER A 32 -19.13 19.41 6.51
N ALA A 33 -18.72 20.02 7.62
CA ALA A 33 -17.34 19.93 8.08
C ALA A 33 -16.98 18.48 8.42
N GLU A 34 -17.93 17.74 8.97
CA GLU A 34 -17.82 16.32 9.31
C GLU A 34 -17.58 15.46 8.06
N CYS A 35 -18.29 15.74 6.97
CA CYS A 35 -18.06 15.06 5.69
C CYS A 35 -16.66 15.34 5.12
N VAL A 36 -16.21 16.59 5.17
CA VAL A 36 -14.86 16.96 4.70
C VAL A 36 -13.79 16.22 5.52
N VAL A 37 -13.90 16.23 6.85
CA VAL A 37 -12.97 15.53 7.74
C VAL A 37 -12.98 14.02 7.49
N ALA A 38 -14.13 13.41 7.23
CA ALA A 38 -14.20 11.98 6.92
C ALA A 38 -13.49 11.63 5.61
N TRP A 39 -13.59 12.47 4.59
CA TRP A 39 -12.83 12.28 3.34
C TRP A 39 -11.34 12.61 3.48
N ASP A 40 -10.96 13.56 4.34
CA ASP A 40 -9.55 13.80 4.68
C ASP A 40 -8.94 12.55 5.34
N GLU A 41 -9.68 11.85 6.23
CA GLU A 41 -9.23 10.59 6.80
C GLU A 41 -9.05 9.48 5.73
N VAL A 42 -9.98 9.38 4.77
CA VAL A 42 -9.85 8.44 3.65
C VAL A 42 -8.59 8.72 2.83
N GLU A 43 -8.27 9.99 2.58
CA GLU A 43 -7.07 10.40 1.83
C GLU A 43 -5.80 9.94 2.54
N GLU A 44 -5.67 10.22 3.84
CA GLU A 44 -4.52 9.86 4.65
C GLU A 44 -4.34 8.32 4.75
N VAL A 45 -5.43 7.57 5.00
CA VAL A 45 -5.39 6.11 5.09
C VAL A 45 -5.01 5.49 3.74
N SER A 46 -5.53 6.05 2.64
CA SER A 46 -5.20 5.60 1.28
C SER A 46 -3.75 5.87 0.91
N ALA A 47 -3.22 7.04 1.30
CA ALA A 47 -1.83 7.39 1.12
C ALA A 47 -0.91 6.42 1.90
N ALA A 48 -1.24 6.11 3.16
CA ALA A 48 -0.52 5.14 3.96
C ALA A 48 -0.53 3.74 3.34
N ALA A 49 -1.68 3.28 2.82
CA ALA A 49 -1.80 2.01 2.12
C ALA A 49 -0.94 1.96 0.84
N SER A 50 -0.94 3.03 0.05
CA SER A 50 -0.07 3.11 -1.14
C SER A 50 1.40 3.11 -0.77
N HIS A 51 1.79 3.88 0.24
CA HIS A 51 3.17 3.94 0.70
C HIS A 51 3.67 2.59 1.22
N GLN A 52 2.80 1.83 1.92
CA GLN A 52 3.11 0.45 2.31
C GLN A 52 3.36 -0.43 1.09
N ARG A 53 2.45 -0.41 0.11
CA ARG A 53 2.62 -1.16 -1.15
C ARG A 53 3.90 -0.78 -1.88
N ASP A 54 4.30 0.49 -1.86
CA ASP A 54 5.54 0.93 -2.52
C ASP A 54 6.80 0.45 -1.81
N LYS A 55 6.78 0.28 -0.47
CA LYS A 55 7.86 -0.39 0.26
C LYS A 55 7.97 -1.87 -0.07
N ASP A 56 6.83 -2.49 -0.37
CA ASP A 56 6.76 -3.90 -0.74
C ASP A 56 7.14 -4.13 -2.22
N LYS A 57 7.07 -3.09 -3.05
CA LYS A 57 7.63 -3.08 -4.41
C LYS A 57 9.14 -2.89 -4.34
N GLY A 58 9.88 -3.69 -5.10
CA GLY A 58 11.29 -3.40 -5.36
C GLY A 58 12.30 -4.18 -4.53
N LYS A 59 11.96 -5.35 -4.01
CA LYS A 59 13.00 -6.35 -3.80
C LYS A 59 13.30 -6.97 -5.15
N ASP A 60 14.35 -6.50 -5.82
CA ASP A 60 14.87 -7.20 -6.98
C ASP A 60 15.21 -8.63 -6.52
N PRO A 61 14.58 -9.67 -7.09
CA PRO A 61 14.89 -11.05 -6.71
C PRO A 61 16.39 -11.35 -6.82
N LEU A 62 17.10 -10.70 -7.75
CA LEU A 62 18.54 -10.80 -7.89
C LEU A 62 19.27 -10.12 -6.73
N GLU A 63 18.86 -8.93 -6.30
CA GLU A 63 19.46 -8.24 -5.15
C GLU A 63 19.31 -9.06 -3.86
N ALA A 64 18.12 -9.64 -3.64
CA ALA A 64 17.89 -10.54 -2.50
C ALA A 64 18.78 -11.80 -2.58
N PHE A 65 18.94 -12.37 -3.77
CA PHE A 65 19.81 -13.53 -4.00
C PHE A 65 21.28 -13.20 -3.79
N CYS A 66 21.77 -12.08 -4.32
CA CYS A 66 23.16 -11.64 -4.23
C CYS A 66 23.58 -11.27 -2.81
N LYS A 67 22.63 -10.88 -1.95
CA LYS A 67 22.90 -10.66 -0.53
C LYS A 67 23.40 -11.93 0.19
N ASP A 68 22.83 -13.07 -0.16
CA ASP A 68 23.16 -14.36 0.46
C ASP A 68 24.20 -15.16 -0.35
N ASN A 69 24.42 -14.80 -1.63
CA ASN A 69 25.33 -15.48 -2.56
C ASN A 69 26.21 -14.45 -3.32
N PRO A 70 27.04 -13.64 -2.64
CA PRO A 70 27.82 -12.57 -3.27
C PRO A 70 28.90 -13.07 -4.24
N GLU A 71 29.28 -14.34 -4.17
CA GLU A 71 30.34 -14.94 -4.97
C GLU A 71 29.92 -15.41 -6.36
N THR A 72 28.60 -15.54 -6.61
CA THR A 72 28.09 -16.06 -7.89
C THR A 72 28.34 -15.07 -9.02
N ASP A 73 28.33 -15.58 -10.25
CA ASP A 73 28.66 -14.79 -11.44
C ASP A 73 27.65 -13.65 -11.68
N GLU A 74 26.40 -13.84 -11.26
CA GLU A 74 25.33 -12.84 -11.33
C GLU A 74 25.49 -11.71 -10.30
N CYS A 75 26.33 -11.89 -9.28
CA CYS A 75 26.42 -11.03 -8.10
C CYS A 75 27.80 -10.40 -7.87
N ARG A 76 28.81 -10.84 -8.63
CA ARG A 76 30.18 -10.33 -8.50
C ARG A 76 30.28 -8.88 -9.01
N VAL A 77 30.47 -7.94 -8.07
CA VAL A 77 30.76 -6.53 -8.34
C VAL A 77 32.25 -6.25 -8.12
N TYR A 78 32.91 -5.56 -9.05
CA TYR A 78 34.32 -5.16 -8.93
C TYR A 78 34.42 -3.66 -8.65
N ASP A 79 35.13 -3.28 -7.59
CA ASP A 79 35.53 -1.88 -7.37
C ASP A 79 36.64 -1.49 -8.39
N ASN A 80 36.44 -0.39 -9.11
CA ASN A 80 37.40 0.19 -10.06
C ASN A 80 38.01 1.47 -9.51
#